data_AF-A0A3E0N158-F1
#
_entry.id   AF-A0A3E0N158-F1
#
_cell.length_a   1.000
_cell.length_b   1.000
_cell.length_c   1.000
_cell.angle_alpha   90.00
_cell.angle_beta   90.00
_cell.angle_gamma   90.00
#
_symmetry.space_group_name_H-M   'P 1'
#
loop_
_entity.id
_entity.type
_entity.pdbx_description
1 polymer ?
#
loop_
_entity_poly.entity_id
_entity_poly.type
_entity_poly.pdbx_seq_one_letter_code
_entity_poly.pdbx_strand_id
1 'polypeptide(L)'
;MHSDLRSKTLTTANTDETAATGTVAEIFTAAREEFLYKLIIKSLGDNAATVLRVWLNNGHPRTTPDNNSFVADLTLTSATASQTAAQAIYSIDLGLWIPEKTKLLCAIGTAGTDGWQVTAVVGDDYAERYLV
;
A
#
# COMPACT_ATOMS: atom_id res chain seq x y z
N MET A 1 -19.83 -6.21 -9.79
CA MET A 1 -18.92 -5.16 -9.30
C MET A 1 -18.64 -5.42 -7.83
N HIS A 2 -17.58 -6.16 -7.51
CA HIS A 2 -17.12 -6.30 -6.12
C HIS A 2 -15.75 -5.66 -6.00
N SER A 3 -15.73 -4.33 -5.86
CA SER A 3 -14.52 -3.65 -5.41
C SER A 3 -14.30 -4.02 -3.95
N ASP A 4 -13.26 -4.80 -3.67
CA ASP A 4 -12.92 -5.21 -2.32
C ASP A 4 -11.92 -4.21 -1.72
N LEU A 5 -12.12 -3.84 -0.47
CA LEU A 5 -11.27 -2.88 0.24
C LEU A 5 -10.45 -3.62 1.27
N ARG A 6 -9.13 -3.65 1.08
CA ARG A 6 -8.19 -4.28 2.03
C ARG A 6 -7.30 -3.22 2.63
N SER A 7 -7.13 -3.23 3.95
CA SER A 7 -6.34 -2.21 4.64
C SER A 7 -5.46 -2.79 5.75
N LYS A 8 -4.34 -2.11 6.01
CA LYS A 8 -3.45 -2.35 7.16
C LYS A 8 -2.96 -1.04 7.73
N THR A 9 -2.69 -1.04 9.03
CA THR A 9 -2.04 0.08 9.73
C THR A 9 -0.55 -0.20 9.87
N LEU A 10 0.28 0.79 9.53
CA LEU A 10 1.73 0.75 9.62
C LEU A 10 2.19 1.61 10.79
N THR A 11 2.90 1.01 11.75
CA THR A 11 3.45 1.71 12.93
C THR A 11 4.96 1.53 13.06
N THR A 12 5.50 0.40 12.60
CA THR A 12 6.94 0.11 12.68
C THR A 12 7.69 0.61 11.44
N ALA A 13 8.83 1.26 11.68
CA ALA A 13 9.73 1.66 10.61
C ALA A 13 10.39 0.45 9.93
N ASN A 14 10.64 0.56 8.63
CA ASN A 14 11.53 -0.30 7.89
C ASN A 14 12.45 0.55 7.00
N THR A 15 13.76 0.34 7.16
CA THR A 15 14.80 0.98 6.36
C THR A 15 15.29 0.10 5.22
N ASP A 16 14.76 -1.11 5.08
CA ASP A 16 15.00 -1.99 3.94
C ASP A 16 14.29 -1.48 2.70
N GLU A 17 15.05 -1.29 1.62
CA GLU A 17 14.54 -0.79 0.32
C GLU A 17 14.05 -1.93 -0.60
N THR A 18 14.17 -3.18 -0.17
CA THR A 18 13.86 -4.36 -0.99
C THR A 18 12.61 -5.11 -0.54
N ALA A 19 12.01 -4.70 0.57
CA ALA A 19 10.97 -5.43 1.30
C ALA A 19 11.36 -6.87 1.75
N ALA A 20 12.64 -7.24 1.69
CA ALA A 20 13.09 -8.60 2.03
C ALA A 20 13.25 -8.82 3.53
N THR A 21 13.58 -7.76 4.27
CA THR A 21 13.81 -7.81 5.71
C THR A 21 12.89 -6.86 6.47
N GLY A 22 13.03 -6.79 7.80
CA GLY A 22 12.26 -5.90 8.67
C GLY A 22 10.75 -6.16 8.68
N THR A 23 10.01 -5.19 9.21
CA THR A 23 8.54 -5.21 9.24
C THR A 23 7.99 -4.66 7.92
N VAL A 24 7.33 -5.51 7.16
CA VAL A 24 6.66 -5.17 5.90
C VAL A 24 5.23 -5.67 6.00
N ALA A 25 4.26 -4.81 5.67
CA ALA A 25 2.86 -5.20 5.66
C ALA A 25 2.46 -5.72 4.28
N GLU A 26 1.85 -6.89 4.26
CA GLU A 26 1.07 -7.36 3.11
C GLU A 26 -0.32 -6.71 3.20
N ILE A 27 -0.58 -5.72 2.33
CA ILE A 27 -1.85 -4.99 2.28
C ILE A 27 -2.92 -5.86 1.63
N PHE A 28 -2.54 -6.59 0.59
CA PHE A 28 -3.42 -7.39 -0.24
C PHE A 28 -2.61 -8.50 -0.95
N THR A 29 -3.27 -9.62 -1.20
CA THR A 29 -2.79 -10.69 -2.08
C THR A 29 -3.89 -11.00 -3.09
N ALA A 30 -3.54 -10.97 -4.37
CA ALA A 30 -4.46 -11.25 -5.47
C ALA A 30 -4.94 -12.70 -5.42
N ALA A 31 -6.24 -12.90 -5.33
CA ALA A 31 -6.85 -14.23 -5.33
C ALA A 31 -7.11 -14.74 -6.76
N ARG A 32 -7.09 -13.82 -7.74
CA ARG A 32 -7.22 -14.06 -9.19
C ARG A 32 -6.50 -12.95 -9.94
N GLU A 33 -6.61 -12.90 -11.27
CA GLU A 33 -6.25 -11.69 -12.02
C GLU A 33 -7.21 -10.56 -11.61
N GLU A 34 -6.66 -9.49 -11.05
CA GLU A 34 -7.42 -8.37 -10.48
C GLU A 34 -6.78 -7.05 -10.92
N PHE A 35 -7.57 -5.98 -10.97
CA PHE A 35 -7.08 -4.65 -11.28
C PHE A 35 -6.83 -3.87 -10.00
N LEU A 36 -5.60 -3.37 -9.84
CA LEU A 36 -5.18 -2.54 -8.73
C LEU A 36 -5.29 -1.06 -9.14
N TYR A 37 -6.36 -0.40 -8.69
CA TYR A 37 -6.65 0.99 -9.08
C TYR A 37 -5.68 1.96 -8.39
N LYS A 38 -5.73 1.98 -7.05
CA LYS A 38 -4.98 2.95 -6.24
C LYS A 38 -4.78 2.47 -4.82
N LEU A 39 -3.86 3.15 -4.13
CA LEU A 39 -3.75 3.15 -2.68
C LEU A 39 -4.32 4.46 -2.13
N ILE A 40 -5.02 4.38 -1.01
CA ILE A 40 -5.46 5.52 -0.21
C ILE A 40 -4.76 5.43 1.15
N ILE A 41 -4.15 6.52 1.58
CA ILE A 41 -3.35 6.56 2.79
C ILE A 41 -3.86 7.67 3.70
N LYS A 42 -4.03 7.35 4.98
CA LYS A 42 -4.56 8.27 5.98
C LYS A 42 -3.85 8.08 7.31
N SER A 43 -3.48 9.18 7.96
CA SER A 43 -3.02 9.17 9.36
C SER A 43 -4.19 8.77 10.27
N LEU A 44 -3.94 7.88 11.24
CA LEU A 44 -4.92 7.53 12.27
C LEU A 44 -4.83 8.41 13.53
N GLY A 45 -3.86 9.31 13.59
CA GLY A 45 -3.67 10.23 14.71
C GLY A 45 -2.46 11.14 14.50
N ASP A 46 -1.69 11.33 15.56
CA ASP A 46 -0.40 11.99 15.56
C ASP A 46 0.65 11.06 14.93
N ASN A 47 1.40 11.57 13.96
CA ASN A 47 2.48 10.83 13.31
C ASN A 47 3.59 11.76 12.88
N ALA A 48 4.84 11.32 13.04
CA ALA A 48 5.99 11.97 12.45
C ALA A 48 5.96 11.86 10.91
N ALA A 49 6.65 12.79 10.23
CA ALA A 49 6.83 12.71 8.79
C ALA A 49 7.60 11.43 8.42
N THR A 50 7.22 10.80 7.31
CA THR A 50 7.78 9.52 6.89
C THR A 50 7.64 9.36 5.38
N VAL A 51 8.27 8.33 4.81
CA VAL A 51 8.08 7.93 3.42
C VAL A 51 7.38 6.58 3.41
N LEU A 52 6.23 6.49 2.74
CA LEU A 52 5.63 5.22 2.38
C LEU A 52 6.38 4.66 1.17
N ARG A 53 6.73 3.39 1.24
CA ARG A 53 7.30 2.63 0.12
C ARG A 53 6.37 1.49 -0.23
N VAL A 54 6.23 1.24 -1.53
CA VAL A 54 5.29 0.27 -2.08
C VAL A 54 6.04 -0.66 -3.03
N TRP A 55 5.80 -1.96 -2.87
CA TRP A 55 6.32 -3.01 -3.74
C TRP A 55 5.20 -3.93 -4.22
N LEU A 56 5.37 -4.48 -5.41
CA LEU A 56 4.63 -5.64 -5.88
C LEU A 56 5.52 -6.86 -5.79
N ASN A 57 5.06 -7.89 -5.07
CA ASN A 57 5.73 -9.17 -4.98
C ASN A 57 5.08 -10.18 -5.93
N ASN A 58 5.91 -10.97 -6.63
CA ASN A 58 5.52 -11.94 -7.65
C ASN A 58 4.85 -13.23 -7.13
N GLY A 59 4.40 -13.26 -5.87
CA GLY A 59 3.76 -14.41 -5.22
C GLY A 59 4.70 -15.41 -4.56
N HIS A 60 6.02 -15.22 -4.71
CA HIS A 60 7.05 -16.01 -4.04
C HIS A 60 7.47 -15.39 -2.69
N PRO A 61 8.27 -16.09 -1.86
CA PRO A 61 8.69 -15.56 -0.56
C PRO A 61 9.32 -14.16 -0.68
N ARG A 62 8.79 -13.20 0.09
CA ARG A 62 9.30 -11.82 0.09
C ARG A 62 10.75 -11.70 0.51
N THR A 63 11.26 -12.68 1.27
CA THR A 63 12.62 -12.66 1.83
C THR A 63 13.70 -12.75 0.76
N THR A 64 13.35 -13.08 -0.48
CA THR A 64 14.23 -12.95 -1.64
C THR A 64 13.98 -11.58 -2.29
N PRO A 65 14.95 -10.65 -2.28
CA PRO A 65 14.79 -9.31 -2.85
C PRO A 65 14.23 -9.28 -4.28
N ASP A 66 14.71 -10.16 -5.15
CA ASP A 66 14.30 -10.23 -6.57
C ASP A 66 12.81 -10.58 -6.76
N ASN A 67 12.14 -11.08 -5.73
CA ASN A 67 10.69 -11.33 -5.79
C ASN A 67 9.87 -10.05 -5.59
N ASN A 68 10.46 -8.96 -5.13
CA ASN A 68 9.78 -7.71 -4.80
C ASN A 68 10.23 -6.60 -5.74
N SER A 69 9.30 -6.10 -6.56
CA SER A 69 9.55 -4.95 -7.43
C SER A 69 9.06 -3.68 -6.75
N PHE A 70 9.94 -2.69 -6.57
CA PHE A 70 9.57 -1.37 -6.08
C PHE A 70 8.72 -0.66 -7.13
N VAL A 71 7.55 -0.11 -6.73
CA VAL A 71 6.62 0.54 -7.68
C VAL A 71 6.39 2.01 -7.40
N ALA A 72 6.44 2.43 -6.13
CA ALA A 72 6.23 3.83 -5.78
C ALA A 72 6.75 4.13 -4.37
N ASP A 73 7.17 5.37 -4.16
CA ASP A 73 7.21 6.02 -2.86
C ASP A 73 6.30 7.24 -2.80
N LEU A 74 5.91 7.60 -1.59
CA LEU A 74 5.19 8.83 -1.33
C LEU A 74 5.63 9.42 0.01
N THR A 75 6.00 10.70 -0.02
CA THR A 75 6.27 11.45 1.20
C THR A 75 4.96 11.72 1.94
N LEU A 76 4.89 11.27 3.19
CA LEU A 76 3.80 11.55 4.11
C LEU A 76 4.28 12.62 5.09
N THR A 77 3.67 13.81 5.04
CA THR A 77 4.02 14.86 6.00
C THR A 77 3.60 14.46 7.41
N SER A 78 4.20 15.09 8.43
CA SER A 78 3.73 14.94 9.80
C SER A 78 2.24 15.25 9.90
N ALA A 79 1.53 14.50 10.74
CA ALA A 79 0.12 14.69 11.00
C ALA A 79 -0.09 14.97 12.48
N THR A 80 -0.98 15.91 12.78
CA THR A 80 -1.48 16.16 14.13
C THR A 80 -2.93 15.72 14.21
N ALA A 81 -3.31 14.97 15.24
CA ALA A 81 -4.67 14.53 15.49
C ALA A 81 -5.58 15.75 15.69
N SER A 82 -6.73 15.75 15.02
CA SER A 82 -7.75 16.79 15.19
C SER A 82 -9.14 16.18 15.14
N GLN A 83 -10.00 16.61 16.06
CA GLN A 83 -11.41 16.24 16.10
C GLN A 83 -12.31 17.31 15.44
N THR A 84 -11.72 18.41 14.97
CA THR A 84 -12.43 19.55 14.38
C THR A 84 -11.99 19.89 12.97
N ALA A 85 -10.83 19.39 12.53
CA ALA A 85 -10.29 19.58 11.19
C ALA A 85 -9.95 18.23 10.55
N ALA A 86 -10.27 18.09 9.26
CA ALA A 86 -9.89 16.91 8.49
C ALA A 86 -8.36 16.87 8.30
N GLN A 87 -7.76 15.70 8.55
CA GLN A 87 -6.36 15.46 8.21
C GLN A 87 -6.22 15.10 6.72
N ALA A 88 -5.03 15.33 6.16
CA ALA A 88 -4.72 15.00 4.78
C ALA A 88 -4.98 13.52 4.46
N ILE A 89 -5.57 13.28 3.28
CA ILE A 89 -5.66 11.98 2.64
C ILE A 89 -4.68 12.01 1.47
N TYR A 90 -3.88 10.98 1.35
CA TYR A 90 -2.94 10.79 0.27
C TYR A 90 -3.40 9.64 -0.64
N SER A 91 -2.99 9.68 -1.90
CA SER A 91 -3.26 8.59 -2.85
C SER A 91 -2.09 8.32 -3.77
N ILE A 92 -1.91 7.06 -4.14
CA ILE A 92 -0.99 6.61 -5.18
C ILE A 92 -1.84 5.87 -6.22
N ASP A 93 -1.93 6.43 -7.42
CA ASP A 93 -2.60 5.75 -8.53
C ASP A 93 -1.62 4.73 -9.15
N LEU A 94 -2.06 3.47 -9.23
CA LEU A 94 -1.25 2.36 -9.74
C LEU A 94 -1.74 1.91 -11.12
N GLY A 95 -3.06 1.78 -11.29
CA GLY A 95 -3.71 1.56 -12.58
C GLY A 95 -3.19 0.34 -13.35
N LEU A 96 -2.96 -0.78 -12.68
CA LEU A 96 -2.29 -1.94 -13.26
C LEU A 96 -3.05 -3.26 -13.00
N TRP A 97 -3.08 -4.11 -14.02
CA TRP A 97 -3.55 -5.50 -13.91
C TRP A 97 -2.47 -6.35 -13.24
N ILE A 98 -2.84 -7.06 -12.18
CA ILE A 98 -1.94 -7.96 -11.46
C ILE A 98 -2.37 -9.42 -11.63
N PRO A 99 -1.42 -10.34 -11.86
CA PRO A 99 -1.71 -11.76 -11.90
C PRO A 99 -2.07 -12.30 -10.51
N GLU A 100 -2.68 -13.47 -10.48
CA GLU A 100 -2.98 -14.21 -9.24
C GLU A 100 -1.72 -14.33 -8.37
N LYS A 101 -1.91 -14.29 -7.05
CA LYS A 101 -0.87 -14.39 -6.01
C LYS A 101 0.07 -13.21 -5.91
N THR A 102 -0.05 -12.21 -6.78
CA THR A 102 0.69 -10.95 -6.62
C THR A 102 0.33 -10.32 -5.29
N LYS A 103 1.35 -9.90 -4.54
CA LYS A 103 1.17 -9.30 -3.22
C LYS A 103 1.54 -7.83 -3.25
N LEU A 104 0.67 -7.00 -2.68
CA LEU A 104 0.95 -5.59 -2.49
C LEU A 104 1.59 -5.40 -1.12
N LEU A 105 2.86 -5.02 -1.12
CA LEU A 105 3.66 -4.84 0.09
C LEU A 105 3.89 -3.35 0.36
N CYS A 106 3.81 -2.95 1.62
CA CYS A 106 4.06 -1.58 2.04
C CYS A 106 4.88 -1.50 3.33
N ALA A 107 5.67 -0.44 3.45
CA ALA A 107 6.40 -0.11 4.67
C ALA A 107 6.65 1.40 4.79
N ILE A 108 6.92 1.88 6.00
CA ILE A 108 7.21 3.29 6.30
C ILE A 108 8.65 3.47 6.76
N GLY A 109 9.33 4.54 6.34
CA GLY A 109 10.73 4.79 6.69
C GLY A 109 10.99 5.28 8.12
N THR A 110 9.97 5.79 8.79
CA THR A 110 9.98 6.27 10.18
C THR A 110 8.75 5.74 10.89
N ALA A 111 8.90 5.38 12.16
CA ALA A 111 7.83 4.76 12.94
C ALA A 111 6.66 5.74 13.12
N GLY A 112 5.45 5.26 12.84
CA GLY A 112 4.22 6.00 13.11
C GLY A 112 3.81 5.80 14.56
N THR A 113 3.53 6.89 15.27
CA THR A 113 3.09 6.87 16.67
C THR A 113 1.69 6.25 16.77
N ASP A 114 0.71 6.86 16.08
CA ASP A 114 -0.66 6.34 16.02
C ASP A 114 -0.92 5.51 14.75
N GLY A 115 0.01 5.58 13.79
CA GLY A 115 0.07 4.74 12.61
C GLY A 115 -0.59 5.33 11.37
N TRP A 116 -0.15 4.80 10.23
CA TRP A 116 -0.63 5.16 8.90
C TRP A 116 -1.48 4.01 8.34
N GLN A 117 -2.77 4.25 8.09
CA GLN A 117 -3.61 3.27 7.41
C GLN A 117 -3.35 3.37 5.90
N VAL A 118 -3.04 2.23 5.29
CA VAL A 118 -2.95 2.07 3.84
C VAL A 118 -4.10 1.16 3.41
N THR A 119 -4.91 1.65 2.48
CA THR A 119 -6.07 0.94 1.91
C THR A 119 -5.87 0.75 0.42
N ALA A 120 -5.89 -0.51 -0.03
CA ALA A 120 -5.89 -0.86 -1.43
C ALA A 120 -7.32 -0.86 -1.98
N VAL A 121 -7.49 -0.23 -3.14
CA VAL A 121 -8.71 -0.29 -3.93
C VAL A 121 -8.45 -1.24 -5.09
N VAL A 122 -9.07 -2.42 -5.05
CA VAL A 122 -8.94 -3.47 -6.07
C VAL A 122 -10.32 -3.84 -6.60
N GLY A 123 -10.36 -4.33 -7.84
CA GLY A 123 -11.59 -4.80 -8.46
C GLY A 123 -11.34 -5.81 -9.56
N ASP A 124 -12.42 -6.44 -10.02
CA ASP A 124 -12.39 -7.60 -10.89
C ASP A 124 -12.92 -7.32 -12.30
N ASP A 125 -13.12 -6.06 -12.67
CA ASP A 125 -13.95 -5.76 -13.84
C ASP A 125 -13.20 -5.98 -15.15
N TYR A 126 -13.39 -7.18 -15.71
CA TYR A 126 -13.10 -7.58 -17.09
C TYR A 126 -13.76 -6.65 -18.14
N ALA A 127 -14.66 -5.73 -17.76
CA ALA A 127 -15.39 -4.86 -18.68
C ALA A 127 -14.59 -3.68 -19.27
N GLU A 128 -13.53 -3.19 -18.63
CA GLU A 128 -12.72 -2.09 -19.20
C GLU A 128 -11.79 -2.55 -20.33
N ARG A 129 -11.64 -3.87 -20.53
CA ARG A 129 -10.84 -4.45 -21.62
C ARG A 129 -11.57 -4.45 -22.98
N TYR A 130 -12.85 -4.05 -23.04
CA TYR A 130 -13.68 -4.17 -24.25
C TYR A 130 -14.57 -2.96 -24.60
N LEU A 131 -14.34 -1.79 -24.01
CA LEU A 131 -14.98 -0.54 -24.47
C LEU A 131 -13.94 0.40 -25.10
N VAL A 132 -13.56 0.02 -26.33
CA VAL A 132 -13.09 0.95 -27.37
C VAL A 132 -14.15 0.97 -28.45
#